data_AF-A0A8J6XKF8-F1
#
_entry.id   AF-A0A8J6XKF8-F1
#
_cell.length_a   1.000
_cell.length_b   1.000
_cell.length_c   1.000
_cell.angle_alpha   90.00
_cell.angle_beta   90.00
_cell.angle_gamma   90.00
#
_symmetry.space_group_name_H-M   'P 1'
#
loop_
_entity.id
_entity.type
_entity.pdbx_description
1 polymer ?
#
loop_
_entity_poly.entity_id
_entity_poly.type
_entity_poly.pdbx_seq_one_letter_code
_entity_poly.pdbx_strand_id
1 'polypeptide(L)'
;MTEAQLTATKIPVNDLIDMLAAIGNRNYSRFQQLEQAFVSQHSEEIWQEVFNFRILLALDKPASQWLLAQWMSHGINSIKKIA
;
A
#
# COMPACT_ATOMS: atom_id res chain seq x y z
N MET A 1 16.55 -25.10 -16.27
CA MET A 1 15.85 -23.86 -15.90
C MET A 1 15.22 -24.12 -14.55
N THR A 2 15.76 -23.52 -13.49
CA THR A 2 15.23 -23.69 -12.13
C THR A 2 13.99 -22.83 -12.03
N GLU A 3 12.83 -23.43 -11.76
CA GLU A 3 11.61 -22.70 -11.42
C GLU A 3 11.93 -21.84 -10.20
N ALA A 4 12.00 -20.52 -10.38
CA ALA A 4 12.01 -19.60 -9.26
C ALA A 4 10.69 -19.85 -8.51
N GLN A 5 10.78 -20.44 -7.32
CA GLN A 5 9.64 -20.56 -6.43
C GLN A 5 9.22 -19.14 -6.08
N LEU A 6 8.19 -18.63 -6.76
CA LEU A 6 7.46 -17.42 -6.38
C LEU A 6 6.74 -17.75 -5.06
N THR A 7 7.47 -17.68 -3.94
CA THR A 7 6.87 -17.74 -2.62
C THR A 7 6.10 -16.44 -2.42
N ALA A 8 4.81 -16.47 -2.76
CA ALA A 8 3.92 -15.34 -2.52
C ALA A 8 3.96 -14.97 -1.05
N THR A 9 4.34 -13.72 -0.75
CA THR A 9 4.34 -13.23 0.63
C THR A 9 2.92 -13.31 1.18
N LYS A 10 2.76 -14.11 2.24
CA LYS A 10 1.48 -14.23 2.95
C LYS A 10 1.26 -12.96 3.75
N ILE A 11 0.30 -12.16 3.32
CA ILE A 11 -0.10 -10.93 3.98
C ILE A 11 -1.39 -11.19 4.77
N PRO A 12 -1.44 -10.86 6.07
CA PRO A 12 -2.66 -10.92 6.84
C PRO A 12 -3.79 -10.12 6.18
N VAL A 13 -4.98 -10.70 6.10
CA VAL A 13 -6.15 -10.04 5.50
C VAL A 13 -6.50 -8.75 6.27
N ASN A 14 -6.32 -8.75 7.59
CA ASN A 14 -6.60 -7.58 8.43
C ASN A 14 -5.75 -6.37 8.05
N ASP A 15 -4.48 -6.57 7.64
CA ASP A 15 -3.62 -5.47 7.21
C ASP A 15 -4.16 -4.81 5.94
N LEU A 16 -4.69 -5.60 5.01
CA LEU A 16 -5.34 -5.11 3.79
C LEU A 16 -6.66 -4.38 4.11
N ILE A 17 -7.48 -4.96 5.00
CA ILE A 17 -8.76 -4.36 5.43
C ILE A 17 -8.51 -2.99 6.06
N ASP A 18 -7.52 -2.87 6.95
CA ASP A 18 -7.21 -1.63 7.63
C ASP A 18 -6.77 -0.53 6.66
N MET A 19 -5.96 -0.88 5.65
CA MET A 19 -5.55 0.06 4.58
C MET A 19 -6.74 0.49 3.74
N LEU A 20 -7.58 -0.44 3.29
CA LEU A 20 -8.77 -0.16 2.51
C LEU A 20 -9.77 0.69 3.29
N ALA A 21 -9.95 0.42 4.59
CA ALA A 21 -10.80 1.21 5.47
C ALA A 21 -10.26 2.64 5.65
N ALA A 22 -8.94 2.83 5.79
CA ALA A 22 -8.34 4.15 5.87
C ALA A 22 -8.58 4.97 4.58
N ILE A 23 -8.46 4.33 3.41
CA ILE A 23 -8.75 4.96 2.11
C ILE A 23 -10.24 5.28 1.99
N GLY A 24 -11.11 4.33 2.30
CA GLY A 24 -12.57 4.51 2.24
C GLY A 24 -13.07 5.64 3.15
N ASN A 25 -12.46 5.76 4.34
CA ASN A 25 -12.75 6.84 5.30
C ASN A 25 -12.01 8.15 4.99
N ARG A 26 -11.28 8.25 3.86
CA ARG A 26 -10.47 9.41 3.46
C ARG A 26 -9.49 9.87 4.54
N ASN A 27 -8.98 8.93 5.33
CA ASN A 27 -8.05 9.20 6.41
C ASN A 27 -6.61 8.97 5.94
N TYR A 28 -6.05 9.99 5.29
CA TYR A 28 -4.72 9.88 4.70
C TYR A 28 -3.62 9.69 5.74
N SER A 29 -3.73 10.33 6.90
CA SER A 29 -2.76 10.17 8.00
C SER A 29 -2.72 8.72 8.49
N ARG A 30 -3.88 8.09 8.68
CA ARG A 30 -3.94 6.67 9.05
C ARG A 30 -3.38 5.77 7.96
N PHE A 31 -3.70 6.04 6.70
CA PHE A 31 -3.16 5.29 5.57
C PHE A 31 -1.61 5.34 5.55
N GLN A 32 -1.01 6.52 5.73
CA GLN A 32 0.45 6.66 5.77
C GLN A 32 1.10 5.91 6.94
N GLN A 33 0.45 5.89 8.12
CA GLN A 33 0.95 5.12 9.26
C GLN A 33 0.95 3.61 8.96
N LEU A 34 -0.13 3.11 8.35
CA LEU A 34 -0.25 1.70 7.97
C LEU A 34 0.77 1.32 6.89
N GLU A 35 0.95 2.18 5.88
CA GLU A 35 1.95 2.02 4.83
C GLU A 35 3.37 1.93 5.41
N GLN A 36 3.76 2.88 6.28
CA GLN A 36 5.09 2.87 6.91
C GLN A 36 5.31 1.64 7.80
N ALA A 37 4.30 1.24 8.59
CA ALA A 37 4.37 0.05 9.42
C ALA A 37 4.54 -1.20 8.56
N PHE A 38 3.79 -1.31 7.46
CA PHE A 38 3.85 -2.42 6.53
C PHE A 38 5.23 -2.53 5.85
N VAL A 39 5.74 -1.42 5.31
CA VAL A 39 7.09 -1.38 4.68
C VAL A 39 8.18 -1.75 5.68
N SER A 40 8.03 -1.33 6.94
CA SER A 40 9.00 -1.67 8.01
C SER A 40 8.99 -3.16 8.38
N GLN A 41 7.87 -3.85 8.21
CA GLN A 41 7.71 -5.28 8.53
C GLN A 41 8.09 -6.21 7.37
N HIS A 42 7.91 -5.78 6.14
CA HIS A 42 8.11 -6.60 4.94
C HIS A 42 9.27 -6.07 4.08
N SER A 43 8.99 -5.11 3.21
CA SER A 43 9.93 -4.33 2.41
C SER A 43 9.14 -3.38 1.50
N GLU A 44 9.84 -2.45 0.85
CA GLU A 44 9.23 -1.62 -0.19
C GLU A 44 8.79 -2.45 -1.42
N GLU A 45 9.55 -3.47 -1.81
CA GLU A 45 9.22 -4.35 -2.95
C GLU A 45 7.89 -5.09 -2.72
N ILE A 46 7.71 -5.67 -1.52
CA ILE A 46 6.46 -6.35 -1.15
C ILE A 46 5.30 -5.35 -1.08
N TRP A 47 5.56 -4.12 -0.60
CA TRP A 47 4.55 -3.07 -0.60
C TRP A 47 4.07 -2.73 -2.02
N GLN A 48 4.99 -2.56 -2.98
CA GLN A 48 4.64 -2.25 -4.36
C GLN A 48 3.78 -3.37 -5.00
N GLU A 49 4.12 -4.64 -4.75
CA GLU A 49 3.31 -5.78 -5.21
C GLU A 49 1.89 -5.74 -4.60
N VAL A 50 1.81 -5.65 -3.27
CA VAL A 50 0.54 -5.67 -2.54
C VAL A 50 -0.34 -4.49 -2.91
N PHE A 51 0.25 -3.30 -3.03
CA PHE A 51 -0.47 -2.11 -3.44
C PHE A 51 -1.05 -2.29 -4.84
N ASN A 52 -0.23 -2.66 -5.82
CA ASN A 52 -0.65 -2.73 -7.23
C ASN A 52 -1.68 -3.84 -7.49
N PHE A 53 -1.50 -5.01 -6.87
CA PHE A 53 -2.29 -6.20 -7.20
C PHE A 53 -3.40 -6.53 -6.20
N ARG A 54 -3.45 -5.88 -5.02
CA ARG A 54 -4.45 -6.18 -3.99
C ARG A 54 -5.22 -4.94 -3.56
N ILE A 55 -4.52 -3.86 -3.19
CA ILE A 55 -5.17 -2.64 -2.72
C ILE A 55 -5.80 -1.89 -3.90
N LEU A 56 -5.02 -1.53 -4.92
CA LEU A 56 -5.47 -0.72 -6.04
C LEU A 56 -6.64 -1.37 -6.79
N LEU A 57 -6.60 -2.68 -6.99
CA LEU A 57 -7.69 -3.42 -7.64
C LEU A 57 -9.00 -3.44 -6.84
N ALA A 58 -8.93 -3.26 -5.52
CA ALA A 58 -10.10 -3.23 -4.65
C ALA A 58 -10.73 -1.83 -4.53
N LEU A 59 -10.07 -0.79 -5.04
CA LEU A 59 -10.57 0.58 -4.96
C LEU A 59 -11.59 0.86 -6.05
N ASP A 60 -12.71 1.48 -5.67
CA ASP A 60 -13.58 2.11 -6.64
C ASP A 60 -12.94 3.39 -7.21
N LYS A 61 -13.56 3.95 -8.26
CA LYS A 61 -13.02 5.13 -8.94
C LYS A 61 -12.89 6.34 -7.99
N PRO A 62 -13.90 6.69 -7.15
CA PRO A 62 -13.78 7.78 -6.19
C PRO A 62 -12.62 7.61 -5.20
N ALA A 63 -12.45 6.42 -4.60
CA ALA A 63 -11.38 6.14 -3.66
C ALA A 63 -10.00 6.24 -4.33
N SER A 64 -9.87 5.68 -5.54
CA SER A 64 -8.64 5.74 -6.33
C SER A 64 -8.24 7.18 -6.66
N GLN A 65 -9.20 8.01 -7.10
CA GLN A 65 -8.95 9.41 -7.42
C GLN A 65 -8.58 10.23 -6.19
N TRP A 66 -9.23 9.99 -5.06
CA TRP A 66 -8.89 10.65 -3.80
C TRP A 66 -7.46 10.31 -3.37
N LEU A 67 -7.06 9.04 -3.41
CA LEU A 67 -5.71 8.62 -3.03
C LEU A 67 -4.63 9.24 -3.93
N LEU A 68 -4.86 9.24 -5.26
CA LEU A 68 -3.97 9.91 -6.21
C LEU A 68 -3.81 11.40 -5.91
N ALA A 69 -4.90 12.09 -5.57
CA ALA A 69 -4.84 13.51 -5.19
C ALA A 69 -4.01 13.74 -3.92
N GLN A 70 -4.09 12.83 -2.94
CA GLN A 70 -3.26 12.91 -1.73
C GLN A 70 -1.77 12.75 -2.06
N TRP A 71 -1.40 11.77 -2.88
CA TRP A 71 -0.02 11.58 -3.31
C TRP A 71 0.54 12.75 -4.12
N MET A 72 -0.27 13.34 -5.00
CA MET A 72 0.14 14.54 -5.74
C MET A 72 0.35 15.75 -4.83
N SER A 73 -0.39 15.85 -3.72
CA SER A 73 -0.34 16.99 -2.80
C SER A 73 0.75 16.87 -1.73
N HIS A 74 0.98 15.66 -1.21
CA HIS A 74 1.89 15.41 -0.09
C HIS A 74 3.20 14.71 -0.51
N GLY A 75 3.26 14.23 -1.76
CA GLY A 75 4.29 13.29 -2.21
C GLY A 75 4.03 11.87 -1.70
N ILE A 76 4.69 10.89 -2.33
CA ILE A 76 4.77 9.52 -1.79
C ILE A 76 5.84 9.53 -0.70
N ASN A 77 5.41 9.65 0.56
CA ASN A 77 6.34 9.80 1.69
C ASN A 77 7.17 8.54 1.98
N SER A 78 6.75 7.38 1.49
CA SER A 78 7.39 6.08 1.73
C SER A 78 8.72 5.90 1.00
N ILE A 79 9.00 6.71 -0.02
CA ILE A 79 10.20 6.60 -0.88
C ILE A 79 11.26 7.66 -0.50
N LYS A 80 11.04 8.47 0.55
CA LYS A 80 11.89 9.62 0.89
C LYS A 80 13.05 9.36 1.86
N LYS A 81 13.44 8.10 2.11
CA LYS A 81 14.75 7.84 2.76
C LYS A 81 15.86 7.84 1.70
N ILE A 82 16.20 9.02 1.21
CA ILE A 82 17.51 9.25 0.60
C ILE A 82 18.47 9.52 1.77
N ALA A 83 19.44 8.63 1.96
CA ALA A 83 20.54 8.79 2.92
C ALA A 83 21.42 9.99 2.57
#